data_AF-A0A847X9I8-F1
#
_entry.id   AF-A0A847X9I8-F1
#
_cell.length_a   1.000
_cell.length_b   1.000
_cell.length_c   1.000
_cell.angle_alpha   90.00
_cell.angle_beta   90.00
_cell.angle_gamma   90.00
#
_symmetry.space_group_name_H-M   'P 1'
#
loop_
_entity.id
_entity.type
_entity.pdbx_description
1 polymer ?
#
loop_
_entity_poly.entity_id
_entity_poly.type
_entity_poly.pdbx_seq_one_letter_code
_entity_poly.pdbx_strand_id
1 'polypeptide(L)' 'KKGVKLLSNERVLLLTEKSNMSVPNMSGWSLKEVNAWANFARLEIITEGSGFVKEQSIAPKTKINQDMKIKVRLE' A
#
# COMPACT_ATOMS: atom_id res chain seq x y z
N LYS A 1 22.30 6.53 16.09
CA LYS A 1 21.14 7.41 15.79
C LYS A 1 20.79 7.27 14.30
N LYS A 2 19.83 6.43 13.92
CA LYS A 2 19.32 6.43 12.53
C LYS A 2 18.08 7.34 12.51
N GLY A 3 18.31 8.61 12.22
CA GLY A 3 17.25 9.57 11.94
C GLY A 3 16.86 9.44 10.47
N VAL A 4 15.65 8.98 10.20
CA VAL A 4 15.10 9.02 8.84
C VAL A 4 14.66 10.47 8.60
N LYS A 5 15.26 11.10 7.59
CA LYS A 5 14.95 12.48 7.21
C LYS A 5 13.67 12.45 6.38
N LEU A 6 12.53 12.53 7.06
CA LEU A 6 11.22 12.58 6.43
C LEU A 6 11.07 13.91 5.70
N LEU A 7 10.92 13.87 4.37
CA LEU A 7 10.44 15.03 3.61
C LEU A 7 8.97 15.23 3.97
N SER A 8 8.52 16.47 4.14
CA SER A 8 7.21 16.84 4.72
C SER A 8 5.95 16.22 4.09
N ASN A 9 6.07 15.42 3.02
CA ASN A 9 4.98 14.75 2.32
C ASN A 9 5.15 13.22 2.23
N GLU A 10 6.11 12.63 2.94
CA GLU A 10 6.34 11.17 2.91
C GLU A 10 5.37 10.43 3.85
N ARG A 11 4.63 9.45 3.30
CA ARG A 11 3.77 8.57 4.11
C ARG A 11 4.62 7.60 4.91
N VAL A 12 4.49 7.63 6.23
CA VAL A 12 5.11 6.65 7.14
C VAL A 12 4.21 5.43 7.26
N LEU A 13 4.69 4.28 6.79
CA LEU A 13 4.02 2.99 6.97
C LEU A 13 4.45 2.38 8.31
N LEU A 14 3.57 2.42 9.32
CA LEU A 14 3.81 1.83 10.64
C LEU A 14 3.15 0.45 10.72
N LEU A 15 3.96 -0.58 11.02
CA LEU A 15 3.49 -1.96 11.15
C LEU A 15 3.42 -2.35 12.61
N THR A 16 2.25 -2.81 13.05
CA THR A 16 2.04 -3.43 14.37
C THR A 16 1.89 -4.93 14.18
N GLU A 17 2.77 -5.74 14.78
CA GLU A 17 2.75 -7.22 14.91
C GLU A 17 2.26 -8.06 13.70
N LYS A 18 3.06 -9.04 13.26
CA LYS A 18 2.84 -9.88 12.06
C LYS A 18 1.44 -10.52 11.92
N SER A 19 0.68 -10.67 12.99
CA SER A 19 -0.65 -11.29 13.00
C SER A 19 -1.80 -10.34 12.63
N ASN A 20 -1.56 -9.03 12.50
CA ASN A 20 -2.60 -8.01 12.27
C ASN A 20 -2.35 -7.14 11.02
N MET A 21 -1.54 -7.61 10.08
CA MET A 21 -1.30 -6.85 8.85
C MET A 21 -2.59 -6.74 8.04
N SER A 22 -2.99 -5.49 7.76
CA SER A 22 -4.22 -5.18 7.05
C SER A 22 -3.95 -4.30 5.85
N VAL A 23 -4.87 -4.34 4.88
CA VAL A 23 -4.82 -3.54 3.67
C VAL A 23 -4.87 -2.06 4.04
N PRO A 24 -3.88 -1.24 3.65
CA PRO A 24 -3.91 0.18 3.92
C PRO A 24 -4.95 0.88 3.04
N ASN A 25 -5.27 2.11 3.40
CA ASN A 25 -5.91 3.03 2.47
C ASN A 25 -4.84 3.56 1.50
N MET A 26 -4.90 3.11 0.25
CA MET A 26 -3.98 3.47 -0.83
C MET A 26 -4.42 4.71 -1.59
N SER A 27 -5.55 5.36 -1.25
CA SER A 27 -5.99 6.57 -1.95
C SER A 27 -4.90 7.65 -1.95
N GLY A 28 -4.59 8.16 -3.14
CA GLY A 28 -3.55 9.15 -3.42
C GLY A 28 -2.13 8.59 -3.41
N TRP A 29 -1.94 7.27 -3.39
CA TRP A 29 -0.61 6.66 -3.53
C TRP A 29 -0.19 6.72 -4.98
N SER A 30 1.08 7.03 -5.21
CA SER A 30 1.74 6.82 -6.49
C SER A 30 1.92 5.32 -6.76
N LEU A 31 2.10 4.96 -8.04
CA LEU A 31 2.45 3.59 -8.43
C LEU A 31 3.70 3.08 -7.69
N LYS A 32 4.66 3.97 -7.40
CA LYS A 32 5.86 3.65 -6.63
C LYS A 32 5.55 3.23 -5.19
N GLU A 33 4.65 3.96 -4.52
CA GLU A 33 4.21 3.63 -3.15
C GLU A 33 3.42 2.31 -3.11
N VAL A 34 2.54 2.09 -4.10
CA VAL A 34 1.80 0.82 -4.25
C VAL A 34 2.77 -0.35 -4.39
N ASN A 35 3.73 -0.25 -5.30
CA ASN A 35 4.72 -1.32 -5.53
C ASN A 35 5.63 -1.54 -4.32
N ALA A 36 6.03 -0.48 -3.62
CA ALA A 36 6.84 -0.60 -2.42
C ALA A 36 6.11 -1.39 -1.31
N TRP A 37 4.82 -1.10 -1.11
CA TRP A 37 4.01 -1.84 -0.15
C TRP A 37 3.71 -3.27 -0.62
N ALA A 38 3.45 -3.50 -1.91
CA ALA A 38 3.22 -4.83 -2.47
C ALA A 38 4.42 -5.75 -2.20
N ASN A 39 5.63 -5.27 -2.51
CA ASN A 39 6.88 -5.97 -2.23
C ASN A 39 7.09 -6.23 -0.74
N PHE A 40 6.76 -5.24 0.09
CA PHE A 40 6.84 -5.38 1.55
C PHE A 40 5.86 -6.44 2.09
N ALA A 41 4.61 -6.42 1.62
CA ALA A 41 3.55 -7.33 2.02
C ALA A 41 3.70 -8.73 1.39
N ARG A 42 4.60 -8.88 0.41
CA ARG A 42 4.74 -10.07 -0.44
C ARG A 42 3.42 -10.46 -1.12
N LEU A 43 2.69 -9.46 -1.60
CA LEU A 43 1.45 -9.61 -2.34
C LEU A 43 1.62 -9.12 -3.76
N GLU A 44 0.88 -9.73 -4.68
CA GLU A 44 0.73 -9.23 -6.03
C GLU A 44 -0.42 -8.21 -6.09
N ILE A 45 -0.17 -7.04 -6.68
CA ILE A 45 -1.17 -5.99 -6.88
C ILE A 45 -1.30 -5.72 -8.36
N ILE A 46 -2.53 -5.78 -8.85
CA ILE A 46 -2.88 -5.41 -10.21
C ILE A 46 -3.12 -3.90 -10.25
N THR A 47 -2.39 -3.18 -11.09
CA THR A 47 -2.52 -1.74 -11.25
C THR A 47 -3.07 -1.42 -12.63
N GLU A 48 -4.02 -0.50 -12.72
CA GLU A 48 -4.60 -0.04 -13.99
C GLU A 48 -4.61 1.48 -14.05
N GLY A 49 -4.16 2.05 -15.18
CA GLY A 49 -4.08 3.50 -15.38
C GLY A 49 -2.72 4.09 -14.99
N SER A 50 -2.69 5.41 -14.79
CA SER A 50 -1.49 6.19 -14.44
C SER A 50 -1.85 7.33 -13.50
N GLY A 51 -0.88 7.90 -12.79
CA GLY A 51 -1.13 8.96 -11.80
C GLY A 51 -1.18 8.41 -10.37
N PHE A 52 -2.26 8.72 -9.64
CA PHE A 52 -2.42 8.36 -8.24
C PHE A 52 -3.62 7.43 -8.05
N VAL A 53 -3.52 6.52 -7.09
CA VAL A 53 -4.61 5.58 -6.76
C VAL A 53 -5.87 6.36 -6.39
N LYS A 54 -6.91 6.15 -7.19
CA LYS A 54 -8.26 6.66 -6.93
C LYS A 54 -9.13 5.61 -6.27
N GLU A 55 -8.97 4.35 -6.67
CA GLU A 55 -9.80 3.24 -6.20
C GLU A 55 -8.97 2.01 -5.89
N GLN A 56 -9.43 1.21 -4.92
CA GLN A 56 -8.86 -0.09 -4.57
C GLN A 56 -10.00 -1.12 -4.43
N SER A 57 -9.78 -2.34 -4.91
CA SER A 57 -10.80 -3.40 -4.92
C SER A 57 -11.09 -3.98 -3.53
N ILE A 58 -10.14 -3.88 -2.61
CA ILE A 58 -10.25 -4.40 -1.24
C ILE A 58 -10.33 -3.23 -0.26
N ALA A 59 -11.31 -3.26 0.62
CA ALA A 59 -11.50 -2.20 1.60
C ALA A 59 -10.28 -2.07 2.54
N PRO A 60 -9.91 -0.85 2.95
CA PRO A 60 -8.90 -0.64 3.97
C PRO A 60 -9.25 -1.40 5.26
N LYS A 61 -8.22 -1.77 6.04
CA LYS A 61 -8.31 -2.56 7.28
C LYS A 61 -8.74 -4.02 7.09
N THR A 62 -8.95 -4.48 5.86
CA THR A 62 -9.14 -5.92 5.58
C THR A 62 -7.87 -6.69 5.93
N LYS A 63 -8.00 -7.82 6.63
CA LYS A 63 -6.84 -8.68 6.96
C LYS A 63 -6.21 -9.23 5.69
N ILE A 64 -4.88 -9.17 5.62
CA ILE A 64 -4.13 -9.70 4.49
C ILE A 64 -4.09 -11.23 4.56
N ASN A 65 -4.40 -11.89 3.45
CA ASN A 65 -4.08 -13.28 3.17
C ASN A 65 -3.09 -13.35 1.99
N GLN A 66 -2.23 -14.37 1.95
CA GLN A 66 -1.19 -14.48 0.92
C GLN A 66 -1.76 -14.72 -0.49
N ASP A 67 -2.99 -15.20 -0.60
CA ASP A 67 -3.67 -15.46 -1.86
C ASP A 67 -4.53 -14.27 -2.34
N MET A 68 -4.50 -13.13 -1.63
CA MET A 68 -5.29 -11.97 -2.04
C MET A 68 -4.79 -11.38 -3.34
N LYS A 69 -5.73 -11.05 -4.22
CA LYS A 69 -5.48 -10.21 -5.39
C LYS A 69 -6.07 -8.83 -5.14
N ILE A 70 -5.22 -7.85 -4.87
CA ILE A 70 -5.64 -6.46 -4.73
C ILE A 70 -5.51 -5.81 -6.11
N LYS A 71 -6.56 -5.10 -6.54
CA LYS A 71 -6.55 -4.31 -7.75
C LYS A 71 -6.71 -2.84 -7.39
N VAL A 72 -5.90 -1.98 -7.98
CA VAL A 72 -5.99 -0.52 -7.79
C VAL A 72 -6.11 0.17 -9.14
N ARG A 73 -6.92 1.23 -9.19
CA ARG A 73 -7.04 2.11 -10.34
C ARG A 73 -6.35 3.43 -10.05
N LEU A 74 -5.50 3.84 -10.99
CA LEU A 74 -4.76 5.09 -10.96
C LEU A 74 -5.35 6.05 -12.00
N GLU A 75 -5.51 7.31 -11.60
CA GLU A 75 -5.94 8.42 -12.45
C GLU A 75 -5.11 9.69 -12.16
#